data_AF-A0A9D1Q103-F1
#
_entry.id   AF-A0A9D1Q103-F1
#
_cell.length_a   1.000
_cell.length_b   1.000
_cell.length_c   1.000
_cell.angle_alpha   90.00
_cell.angle_beta   90.00
_cell.angle_gamma   90.00
#
_symmetry.space_group_name_H-M   'P 1'
#
loop_
_entity.id
_entity.type
_entity.pdbx_description
1 polymer ?
#
loop_
_entity_poly.entity_id
_entity_poly.type
_entity_poly.pdbx_seq_one_letter_code
_entity_poly.pdbx_strand_id
1 'polypeptide(L)'
;MGALIGVVIALGVICIGLIIALAVVSIKLREATRRTSSADDIRIVDGVRYTKYGTEEKADGSPVVSHLENDIVLERGRTYTVGKDKKIIPGKYAVLSASEKQAAFNLRIDGLVREVRHGDDIVLGEGDTICAVSHPVILR
;
A
#
# COMPACT_ATOMS: atom_id res chain seq x y z
N MET A 1 48.28 -2.52 41.81
CA MET A 1 47.16 -1.63 41.43
C MET A 1 47.15 -1.24 39.95
N GLY A 2 48.27 -0.92 39.31
CA GLY A 2 48.29 -0.53 37.89
C GLY A 2 47.75 -1.57 36.90
N ALA A 3 48.02 -2.86 37.11
CA ALA A 3 47.52 -3.93 36.26
C ALA A 3 45.98 -4.08 36.30
N LEU A 4 45.36 -3.91 37.47
CA LEU A 4 43.91 -3.96 37.65
C LEU A 4 43.23 -2.76 36.95
N ILE A 5 43.82 -1.58 37.04
CA ILE A 5 43.31 -0.37 36.37
C ILE A 5 43.40 -0.53 34.84
N GLY A 6 44.49 -1.08 34.33
CA GLY A 6 44.65 -1.37 32.90
C GLY A 6 43.61 -2.37 32.37
N VAL A 7 43.29 -3.42 33.14
CA VAL A 7 42.26 -4.41 32.78
C VAL A 7 40.86 -3.79 32.75
N VAL A 8 40.53 -2.91 33.71
CA VAL A 8 39.23 -2.22 33.76
C VAL A 8 39.05 -1.28 32.56
N ILE A 9 40.09 -0.54 32.18
CA ILE A 9 40.05 0.35 31.01
C ILE A 9 39.90 -0.46 29.72
N ALA A 10 40.64 -1.57 29.58
CA ALA A 10 40.56 -2.44 28.41
C ALA A 10 39.15 -3.05 28.24
N LEU A 11 38.53 -3.51 29.33
CA LEU A 11 37.15 -4.00 29.32
C LEU A 11 36.15 -2.90 28.95
N GLY A 12 36.36 -1.67 29.43
CA GLY A 12 35.51 -0.52 29.08
C GLY A 12 35.52 -0.23 27.58
N VAL A 13 36.69 -0.24 26.95
CA VAL A 13 36.82 0.00 25.49
C VAL A 13 36.13 -1.10 24.68
N ILE A 14 36.26 -2.37 25.11
CA ILE A 14 35.59 -3.50 24.46
C ILE A 14 34.06 -3.36 24.58
N CYS A 15 33.55 -3.02 25.76
CA CYS A 15 32.11 -2.83 25.98
C CYS A 15 31.54 -1.69 25.12
N ILE A 16 32.25 -0.56 25.02
CA ILE A 16 31.81 0.56 24.18
C ILE A 16 31.78 0.15 22.70
N GLY A 17 32.80 -0.56 22.21
CA GLY A 17 32.82 -1.08 20.85
C GLY A 17 31.65 -2.03 20.56
N LEU A 18 31.31 -2.89 21.52
CA LEU A 18 30.20 -3.84 21.42
C LEU A 18 28.84 -3.13 21.38
N ILE A 19 28.66 -2.07 22.17
CA ILE A 19 27.43 -1.25 22.17
C ILE A 19 27.26 -0.55 20.81
N ILE A 20 28.33 0.03 20.25
CA ILE A 20 28.28 0.69 18.93
C ILE A 20 27.95 -0.33 17.83
N ALA A 21 28.57 -1.50 17.86
CA ALA A 21 28.28 -2.57 16.89
C ALA A 21 26.81 -3.02 16.96
N LEU A 22 26.27 -3.19 18.17
CA LEU A 22 24.85 -3.53 18.38
C LEU A 22 23.91 -2.40 17.91
N ALA A 23 24.28 -1.13 18.12
CA ALA A 23 23.50 0.01 17.63
C ALA A 23 23.46 0.05 16.09
N VAL A 24 24.58 -0.16 15.42
CA VAL A 24 24.64 -0.21 13.94
C VAL A 24 23.85 -1.39 13.39
N VAL A 25 23.99 -2.57 14.00
CA VAL A 25 23.26 -3.78 13.59
C VAL A 25 21.77 -3.61 13.82
N SER A 26 21.34 -3.01 14.94
CA SER A 26 19.92 -2.76 15.20
C SER A 26 19.34 -1.69 14.26
N ILE A 27 20.07 -0.64 13.88
CA ILE A 27 19.64 0.31 12.84
C ILE A 27 19.51 -0.41 11.49
N LYS A 28 20.51 -1.20 11.09
CA LYS A 28 20.50 -1.93 9.82
C LYS A 28 19.44 -3.02 9.76
N LEU A 29 19.17 -3.70 10.88
CA LEU A 29 18.06 -4.62 11.05
C LEU A 29 16.73 -3.88 11.03
N ARG A 30 16.63 -2.67 11.58
CA ARG A 30 15.42 -1.84 11.51
C ARG A 30 15.17 -1.32 10.10
N GLU A 31 16.21 -1.12 9.29
CA GLU A 31 16.09 -0.85 7.85
C GLU A 31 15.75 -2.11 7.04
N ALA A 32 16.28 -3.29 7.40
CA ALA A 32 15.93 -4.55 6.73
C ALA A 32 14.55 -5.10 7.15
N THR A 33 14.12 -4.80 8.38
CA THR A 33 12.81 -5.14 8.96
C THR A 33 11.79 -4.02 8.79
N ARG A 34 12.23 -2.80 8.42
CA ARG A 34 11.49 -2.00 7.45
C ARG A 34 11.51 -2.79 6.15
N ARG A 35 10.72 -3.86 6.12
CA ARG A 35 9.90 -4.11 4.94
C ARG A 35 9.29 -2.75 4.66
N THR A 36 9.83 -2.10 3.65
CA THR A 36 9.17 -1.01 3.00
C THR A 36 7.82 -1.61 2.66
N SER A 37 6.81 -1.36 3.50
CA SER A 37 5.46 -1.14 3.02
C SER A 37 5.63 0.08 2.14
N SER A 38 6.19 -0.17 0.95
CA SER A 38 6.47 0.81 -0.06
C SER A 38 5.13 1.00 -0.70
N ALA A 39 4.30 1.78 0.00
CA ALA A 39 3.03 2.29 -0.48
C ALA A 39 3.23 3.30 -1.63
N ASP A 40 4.27 3.13 -2.45
CA ASP A 40 4.81 4.20 -3.28
C ASP A 40 5.58 3.69 -4.51
N ASP A 41 4.96 2.82 -5.31
CA ASP A 41 5.37 2.68 -6.72
C ASP A 41 4.13 2.87 -7.61
N ILE A 42 3.44 3.99 -7.39
CA ILE A 42 2.50 4.54 -8.37
C ILE A 42 3.35 5.27 -9.41
N ARG A 43 3.59 4.61 -10.54
CA ARG A 43 4.26 5.26 -11.68
C ARG A 43 3.21 5.84 -12.60
N ILE A 44 3.20 7.16 -12.73
CA ILE A 44 2.41 7.84 -13.76
C ILE A 44 3.35 8.10 -14.94
N VAL A 45 3.11 7.40 -16.05
CA VAL A 45 3.85 7.58 -17.30
C VAL A 45 2.86 8.08 -18.34
N ASP A 46 3.15 9.22 -18.98
CA ASP A 46 2.32 9.83 -20.04
C ASP A 46 0.82 10.07 -19.69
N GLY A 47 0.54 10.26 -18.40
CA GLY A 47 -0.81 10.47 -17.86
C GLY A 47 -1.60 9.18 -17.60
N VAL A 48 -0.93 8.03 -17.57
CA VAL A 48 -1.52 6.72 -17.25
C VAL A 48 -0.94 6.18 -15.94
N ARG A 49 -1.81 5.71 -15.04
CA ARG A 49 -1.43 5.17 -13.71
C ARG A 49 -1.06 3.69 -13.79
N TYR A 50 0.12 3.34 -13.28
CA TYR A 50 0.56 1.96 -13.03
C TYR A 50 0.77 1.73 -11.54
N THR A 51 0.19 0.66 -11.00
CA THR A 51 0.36 0.22 -9.62
C THR A 51 1.08 -1.13 -9.58
N LYS A 52 2.14 -1.24 -8.78
CA LYS A 52 2.70 -2.53 -8.36
C LYS A 52 2.09 -2.89 -7.00
N TYR A 53 1.50 -4.07 -6.89
CA TYR A 53 0.95 -4.54 -5.63
C TYR A 53 1.79 -5.68 -5.02
N GLY A 54 1.97 -5.60 -3.70
CA GLY A 54 2.19 -6.72 -2.82
C GLY A 54 0.98 -6.84 -1.91
N THR A 55 0.35 -8.01 -1.88
CA THR A 55 -0.84 -8.27 -1.06
C THR A 55 -0.44 -8.33 0.40
N GLU A 56 -0.64 -7.23 1.16
CA GLU A 56 -0.48 -7.28 2.61
C GLU A 56 -1.72 -7.96 3.23
N GLU A 57 -1.56 -9.24 3.56
CA GLU A 57 -2.54 -10.05 4.29
C GLU A 57 -2.41 -9.79 5.80
N LYS A 58 -3.52 -9.63 6.51
CA LYS A 58 -3.52 -9.72 7.98
C LYS A 58 -3.19 -11.15 8.41
N ALA A 59 -2.76 -11.31 9.65
CA ALA A 59 -2.51 -12.63 10.25
C ALA A 59 -3.74 -13.57 10.25
N ASP A 60 -4.94 -13.03 10.00
CA ASP A 60 -6.21 -13.78 9.89
C ASP A 60 -6.66 -14.04 8.44
N GLY A 61 -5.84 -13.68 7.44
CA GLY A 61 -6.17 -13.82 6.02
C GLY A 61 -7.20 -12.82 5.49
N SER A 62 -7.65 -11.86 6.32
CA SER A 62 -8.49 -10.76 5.85
C SER A 62 -7.65 -9.62 5.27
N PRO A 63 -8.14 -8.93 4.24
CA PRO A 63 -7.41 -7.81 3.64
C PRO A 63 -7.30 -6.64 4.63
N VAL A 64 -6.13 -5.98 4.65
CA VAL A 64 -5.93 -4.71 5.35
C VAL A 64 -6.56 -3.59 4.54
N VAL A 65 -7.66 -3.02 5.04
CA VAL A 65 -8.27 -1.80 4.48
C VAL A 65 -7.70 -0.60 5.25
N SER A 66 -6.51 -0.15 4.87
CA SER A 66 -5.99 1.17 5.26
C SER A 66 -6.31 2.17 4.15
N HIS A 67 -6.81 3.36 4.48
CA HIS A 67 -6.99 4.43 3.49
C HIS A 67 -5.65 5.14 3.26
N LEU A 68 -5.22 5.24 2.00
CA LEU A 68 -4.05 6.01 1.59
C LEU A 68 -4.47 7.35 0.97
N GLU A 69 -3.59 8.33 0.99
CA GLU A 69 -3.85 9.71 0.53
C GLU A 69 -4.27 9.77 -0.96
N ASN A 70 -3.91 8.74 -1.75
CA ASN A 70 -4.19 8.63 -3.19
C ASN A 70 -5.35 7.68 -3.54
N ASP A 71 -6.14 7.25 -2.56
CA ASP A 71 -7.30 6.39 -2.80
C ASP A 71 -8.48 7.18 -3.35
N ILE A 72 -9.13 6.65 -4.38
CA ILE A 72 -10.32 7.28 -4.96
C ILE A 72 -11.56 6.56 -4.46
N VAL A 73 -12.38 7.25 -3.66
CA VAL A 73 -13.68 6.71 -3.23
C VAL A 73 -14.73 6.94 -4.31
N LEU A 74 -15.30 5.84 -4.79
CA LEU A 74 -16.50 5.75 -5.61
C LEU A 74 -17.72 5.68 -4.70
N GLU A 75 -18.49 6.76 -4.66
CA GLU A 75 -19.81 6.79 -4.04
C GLU A 75 -20.78 5.84 -4.77
N ARG A 76 -21.63 5.15 -4.00
CA ARG A 76 -22.64 4.25 -4.55
C ARG A 76 -23.62 5.01 -5.46
N GLY A 77 -23.87 4.47 -6.64
CA GLY A 77 -24.84 4.99 -7.61
C GLY A 77 -24.36 6.23 -8.37
N ARG A 78 -23.17 6.75 -8.07
CA ARG A 78 -22.59 7.88 -8.78
C ARG A 78 -21.67 7.39 -9.89
N THR A 79 -21.91 7.89 -11.09
CA THR A 79 -21.09 7.58 -12.26
C THR A 79 -19.97 8.61 -12.37
N TYR A 80 -18.75 8.12 -12.55
CA TYR A 80 -17.56 8.89 -12.77
C TYR A 80 -17.06 8.63 -14.20
N THR A 81 -16.51 9.66 -14.84
CA THR A 81 -15.86 9.50 -16.14
C THR A 81 -14.36 9.57 -15.96
N VAL A 82 -13.66 8.65 -16.62
CA VAL A 82 -12.21 8.55 -16.63
C VAL A 82 -11.64 9.55 -17.63
N GLY A 83 -10.60 10.26 -17.24
CA GLY A 83 -9.86 11.15 -18.12
C GLY A 83 -8.66 11.81 -17.45
N LYS A 84 -7.65 12.21 -18.24
CA LYS A 84 -6.39 12.77 -17.73
C LYS A 84 -6.56 13.99 -16.80
N ASP A 85 -7.60 14.79 -17.03
CA ASP A 85 -7.92 15.99 -16.25
C ASP A 85 -9.11 15.79 -15.29
N LYS A 86 -9.49 14.53 -15.04
CA LYS A 86 -10.65 14.17 -14.19
C LYS A 86 -10.20 13.55 -12.88
N LYS A 87 -11.17 13.33 -11.99
CA LYS A 87 -10.96 12.67 -10.68
C LYS A 87 -10.33 11.28 -10.82
N ILE A 88 -10.67 10.57 -11.90
CA ILE A 88 -10.13 9.25 -12.21
C ILE A 88 -9.34 9.39 -13.50
N ILE A 89 -8.03 9.12 -13.43
CA ILE A 89 -7.15 9.11 -14.60
C ILE A 89 -7.13 7.70 -15.22
N PRO A 90 -6.84 7.55 -16.52
CA PRO A 90 -6.70 6.24 -17.13
C PRO A 90 -5.58 5.42 -16.46
N GLY A 91 -5.78 4.12 -16.34
CA GLY A 91 -4.77 3.23 -15.75
C GLY A 91 -5.33 1.98 -15.10
N LYS A 92 -4.42 1.26 -14.43
CA LYS A 92 -4.73 0.07 -13.67
C LYS A 92 -5.03 0.42 -12.22
N TYR A 93 -6.12 -0.13 -11.68
CA TYR A 93 -6.59 0.09 -10.32
C TYR A 93 -6.93 -1.22 -9.63
N ALA A 94 -6.55 -1.36 -8.36
CA ALA A 94 -7.12 -2.35 -7.47
C ALA A 94 -8.47 -1.85 -6.94
N VAL A 95 -9.49 -2.71 -6.96
CA VAL A 95 -10.82 -2.40 -6.43
C VAL A 95 -10.97 -2.96 -5.03
N LEU A 96 -11.16 -2.09 -4.05
CA LEU A 96 -11.33 -2.46 -2.65
C LEU A 96 -12.75 -2.13 -2.20
N SER A 97 -13.43 -3.10 -1.60
CA SER A 97 -14.69 -2.83 -0.89
C SER A 97 -14.43 -1.84 0.26
N ALA A 98 -15.23 -0.79 0.35
CA ALA A 98 -15.23 0.11 1.51
C ALA A 98 -16.00 -0.47 2.72
N SER A 99 -16.60 -1.67 2.57
CA SER A 99 -17.30 -2.39 3.61
C SER A 99 -16.55 -3.67 3.97
N GLU A 100 -16.16 -3.82 5.25
CA GLU A 100 -15.35 -4.94 5.75
C GLU A 100 -15.98 -6.34 5.56
N LYS A 101 -17.28 -6.41 5.21
CA LYS A 101 -18.03 -7.67 5.12
C LYS A 101 -18.35 -8.14 3.70
N GLN A 102 -17.97 -7.39 2.65
CA GLN A 102 -18.28 -7.76 1.26
C GLN A 102 -17.02 -8.19 0.50
N ALA A 103 -16.92 -9.49 0.25
CA ALA A 103 -15.84 -10.09 -0.54
C ALA A 103 -16.04 -9.91 -2.05
N ALA A 104 -17.28 -9.77 -2.51
CA ALA A 104 -17.64 -9.54 -3.91
C ALA A 104 -18.70 -8.44 -4.01
N PHE A 105 -18.63 -7.66 -5.09
CA PHE A 105 -19.49 -6.51 -5.33
C PHE A 105 -19.59 -6.16 -6.81
N ASN A 106 -20.60 -5.36 -7.17
CA ASN A 106 -20.87 -5.02 -8.56
C ASN A 106 -20.39 -3.62 -8.91
N LEU A 107 -19.61 -3.55 -9.99
CA LEU A 107 -19.22 -2.31 -10.66
C LEU A 107 -19.89 -2.24 -12.01
N ARG A 108 -20.35 -1.06 -12.39
CA ARG A 108 -20.80 -0.78 -13.76
C ARG A 108 -19.68 -0.04 -14.47
N ILE A 109 -19.10 -0.67 -15.49
CA ILE A 109 -18.05 -0.11 -16.33
C ILE A 109 -18.61 -0.03 -17.74
N ASP A 110 -18.68 1.17 -18.32
CA ASP A 110 -19.22 1.44 -19.67
C ASP A 110 -20.62 0.86 -19.90
N GLY A 111 -21.47 1.02 -18.88
CA GLY A 111 -22.85 0.52 -18.91
C GLY A 111 -23.00 -0.98 -18.61
N LEU A 112 -21.91 -1.76 -18.61
CA LEU A 112 -21.93 -3.18 -18.27
C LEU A 112 -21.68 -3.40 -16.78
N VAL A 113 -22.58 -4.13 -16.14
CA VAL A 113 -22.42 -4.53 -14.73
C VAL A 113 -21.58 -5.80 -14.66
N ARG A 114 -20.53 -5.75 -13.85
CA ARG A 114 -19.58 -6.83 -13.62
C ARG A 114 -19.42 -7.05 -12.12
N GLU A 115 -19.45 -8.31 -11.70
CA GLU A 115 -19.04 -8.68 -10.36
C GLU A 115 -17.50 -8.66 -10.31
N VAL A 116 -16.97 -8.04 -9.26
CA VAL A 116 -15.55 -7.99 -8.93
C VAL A 116 -15.37 -8.36 -7.47
N ARG A 117 -14.19 -8.84 -7.12
CA ARG A 117 -13.84 -9.17 -5.74
C ARG A 117 -12.94 -8.11 -5.14
N HIS A 118 -12.92 -8.08 -3.81
CA HIS A 118 -12.01 -7.22 -3.08
C HIS A 118 -10.56 -7.56 -3.44
N GLY A 119 -9.79 -6.56 -3.88
CA GLY A 119 -8.41 -6.72 -4.29
C GLY A 119 -8.21 -7.10 -5.75
N ASP A 120 -9.29 -7.29 -6.52
CA ASP A 120 -9.17 -7.51 -7.96
C ASP A 120 -8.61 -6.27 -8.66
N ASP A 121 -7.92 -6.49 -9.78
CA ASP A 121 -7.44 -5.42 -10.64
C ASP A 121 -8.42 -5.14 -11.78
N ILE A 122 -8.67 -3.86 -12.05
CA ILE A 122 -9.38 -3.38 -13.23
C ILE A 122 -8.49 -2.41 -14.03
N VAL A 123 -8.76 -2.31 -15.32
CA VAL A 123 -8.12 -1.34 -16.21
C VAL A 123 -9.19 -0.40 -16.72
N LEU A 124 -8.93 0.91 -16.61
CA LEU A 124 -9.80 1.98 -17.04
C LEU A 124 -9.11 2.79 -18.14
N GLY A 125 -9.77 2.90 -19.29
CA GLY A 125 -9.36 3.69 -20.44
C GLY A 125 -9.86 5.14 -20.38
N GLU A 126 -9.33 5.97 -21.28
CA GLU A 126 -9.80 7.34 -21.45
C GLU A 126 -11.24 7.35 -21.97
N GLY A 127 -12.12 8.10 -21.31
CA GLY A 127 -13.54 8.20 -21.68
C GLY A 127 -14.44 7.15 -21.03
N ASP A 128 -13.87 6.11 -20.42
CA ASP A 128 -14.65 5.08 -19.73
C ASP A 128 -15.49 5.68 -18.60
N THR A 129 -16.59 5.00 -18.29
CA THR A 129 -17.48 5.35 -17.18
C THR A 129 -17.47 4.25 -16.13
N ILE A 130 -17.37 4.62 -14.86
CA ILE A 130 -17.38 3.69 -13.75
C ILE A 130 -18.37 4.13 -12.66
N CYS A 131 -19.13 3.18 -12.13
CA CYS A 131 -20.09 3.41 -11.07
C CYS A 131 -20.12 2.22 -10.10
N ALA A 132 -20.08 2.51 -8.80
CA ALA A 132 -20.25 1.50 -7.76
C ALA A 132 -21.75 1.21 -7.55
N VAL A 133 -22.21 -0.01 -7.81
CA VAL A 133 -23.65 -0.31 -7.86
C VAL A 133 -24.21 -0.65 -6.47
N SER A 134 -23.54 -1.54 -5.74
CA SER A 134 -24.03 -2.10 -4.48
C SER A 134 -23.71 -1.24 -3.26
N HIS A 135 -22.48 -0.74 -3.17
CA HIS A 135 -21.94 -0.02 -2.01
C HIS A 135 -20.73 0.82 -2.44
N PRO A 136 -20.22 1.75 -1.60
CA PRO A 136 -19.02 2.49 -1.92
C PRO A 136 -17.82 1.57 -2.14
N VAL A 137 -16.97 1.93 -3.12
CA VAL A 137 -15.77 1.17 -3.52
C VAL A 137 -14.60 2.14 -3.55
N ILE A 138 -13.41 1.64 -3.22
CA ILE A 138 -12.17 2.40 -3.27
C ILE A 138 -11.35 1.89 -4.47
N LEU A 139 -10.86 2.82 -5.30
CA LEU A 139 -9.88 2.52 -6.34
C LEU A 139 -8.49 2.92 -5.87
N ARG A 140 -7.53 2.02 -6.08
CA ARG A 140 -6.13 2.21 -5.71
C ARG A 140 -5.17 1.96 -6.86
#